data_AF-A0A380H851-F1
#
_entry.id   AF-A0A380H851-F1
#
_cell.length_a   1.000
_cell.length_b   1.000
_cell.length_c   1.000
_cell.angle_alpha   90.00
_cell.angle_beta   90.00
_cell.angle_gamma   90.00
#
_symmetry.space_group_name_H-M   'P 1'
#
loop_
_entity.id
_entity.type
_entity.pdbx_description
1 polymer ?
#
loop_
_entity_poly.entity_id
_entity_poly.type
_entity_poly.pdbx_seq_one_letter_code
_entity_poly.pdbx_strand_id
1 'polypeptide(L)'
;MSFLRKHTEIIFSYIIGIVSLFTGLIILINLPLIKHFNGDKKVNTHVHNVWEFLNAFFAEIIKVMSRFIGCFPIISAIIIIMFGILLMLLGHTLFRTIKYDYDISIFFLVIGIMYFIITLLLMTQVYGFFAIVFIIPFIVHIGYIVYKDELNHNNRKNHYMWIIVTYSISYLITQIVLYGRIDANEIESIDILSVNTFFIIMWLLGQMAIWNFLFLRRSLPLTKEELGEEEPELSRTNKGNVSNQTKVHLKQLQDKTTEYARKTRRSVDLDKMRAKRDKFKDKVKNIVDIQEDDIPHWMKKPKWIKPMYVQLFCGVVILFFAFLEFNNRNSLFLSGEWELSQTQYVVEWVTLILLLFIIIIYIATTLTYYLRDKFYYLQLFMGSILFFKFLTEFINIMIHGLLLSIFITPILLLMLIAMIVAYSLQLREKP
;
A
#
# COMPACT_ATOMS: atom_id res chain seq x y z
N MET A 1 22.92 -15.48 6.75
CA MET A 1 21.79 -14.83 6.05
C MET A 1 20.55 -15.68 6.24
N SER A 2 19.42 -15.11 6.67
CA SER A 2 18.21 -15.86 7.08
C SER A 2 17.54 -16.58 5.91
N PHE A 3 17.13 -17.84 6.13
CA PHE A 3 16.35 -18.71 5.22
C PHE A 3 15.15 -17.99 4.58
N LEU A 4 14.52 -17.07 5.30
CA LEU A 4 13.40 -16.23 4.84
C LEU A 4 13.75 -15.39 3.60
N ARG A 5 15.01 -14.96 3.46
CA ARG A 5 15.46 -14.08 2.37
C ARG A 5 15.87 -14.87 1.11
N LYS A 6 16.12 -16.18 1.25
CA LYS A 6 16.52 -17.08 0.16
C LYS A 6 15.32 -17.74 -0.52
N HIS A 7 14.18 -17.86 0.18
CA HIS A 7 12.96 -18.51 -0.32
C HIS A 7 11.74 -17.58 -0.30
N THR A 8 11.94 -16.26 -0.31
CA THR A 8 10.84 -15.29 -0.26
C THR A 8 9.86 -15.49 -1.41
N GLU A 9 10.35 -15.84 -2.61
CA GLU A 9 9.53 -16.08 -3.81
C GLU A 9 8.53 -17.24 -3.62
N ILE A 10 9.00 -18.32 -3.01
CA ILE A 10 8.24 -19.54 -2.74
C ILE A 10 7.19 -19.23 -1.67
N ILE A 11 7.59 -18.55 -0.60
CA ILE A 11 6.70 -18.15 0.49
C ILE A 11 5.58 -17.25 -0.04
N PHE A 12 5.90 -16.25 -0.86
CA PHE A 12 4.91 -15.35 -1.45
C PHE A 12 3.98 -16.09 -2.43
N SER A 13 4.51 -17.01 -3.24
CA SER A 13 3.67 -17.86 -4.12
C SER A 13 2.68 -18.70 -3.32
N TYR A 14 3.12 -19.30 -2.21
CA TYR A 14 2.24 -20.07 -1.32
C TYR A 14 1.22 -19.19 -0.60
N ILE A 15 1.59 -18.00 -0.13
CA ILE A 15 0.65 -17.08 0.52
C ILE A 15 -0.45 -16.67 -0.46
N ILE A 16 -0.11 -16.27 -1.69
CA ILE A 16 -1.09 -15.89 -2.71
C ILE A 16 -1.99 -17.11 -3.04
N GLY A 17 -1.41 -18.30 -3.16
CA GLY A 17 -2.16 -19.53 -3.40
C GLY A 17 -3.14 -19.89 -2.28
N ILE A 18 -2.69 -19.83 -1.02
CA ILE A 18 -3.51 -20.11 0.17
C ILE A 18 -4.66 -19.12 0.30
N VAL A 19 -4.38 -17.81 0.18
CA VAL A 19 -5.42 -16.77 0.25
C VAL A 19 -6.44 -16.97 -0.87
N SER A 20 -6.01 -17.30 -2.09
CA SER A 20 -6.91 -17.61 -3.20
C SER A 20 -7.79 -18.83 -2.88
N LEU A 21 -7.21 -19.91 -2.34
CA LEU A 21 -7.97 -21.10 -1.94
C LEU A 21 -9.02 -20.80 -0.87
N PHE A 22 -8.65 -20.08 0.18
CA PHE A 22 -9.58 -19.64 1.22
C PHE A 22 -10.71 -18.79 0.64
N THR A 23 -10.37 -17.86 -0.25
CA THR A 23 -11.36 -17.00 -0.93
C THR A 23 -12.35 -17.83 -1.74
N GLY A 24 -11.87 -18.82 -2.51
CA GLY A 24 -12.72 -19.74 -3.26
C GLY A 24 -13.63 -20.60 -2.38
N LEU A 25 -13.10 -21.07 -1.25
CA LEU A 25 -13.86 -21.89 -0.28
C LEU A 25 -14.94 -21.06 0.43
N ILE A 26 -14.63 -19.81 0.81
CA ILE A 26 -15.59 -18.86 1.37
C ILE A 26 -16.76 -18.61 0.41
N ILE A 27 -16.49 -18.49 -0.90
CA ILE A 27 -17.53 -18.32 -1.92
C ILE A 27 -18.47 -19.54 -1.96
N LEU A 28 -17.91 -20.76 -1.91
CA LEU A 28 -18.72 -21.99 -1.94
C LEU A 28 -19.59 -22.15 -0.71
N ILE A 29 -19.05 -21.87 0.49
CA ILE A 29 -19.82 -21.97 1.74
C ILE A 29 -20.96 -20.95 1.77
N ASN A 30 -20.74 -19.74 1.24
CA ASN A 30 -21.69 -18.63 1.30
C ASN A 30 -22.54 -18.46 0.03
N LEU A 31 -22.65 -19.49 -0.81
CA LEU A 31 -23.47 -19.51 -2.03
C LEU A 31 -24.90 -18.97 -1.85
N PRO A 32 -25.64 -19.27 -0.75
CA PRO A 32 -26.99 -18.75 -0.54
C PRO A 32 -27.02 -17.23 -0.32
N LEU A 33 -26.07 -16.68 0.47
CA LEU A 33 -25.95 -15.24 0.71
C LEU A 33 -25.56 -14.50 -0.58
N ILE A 34 -24.64 -15.06 -1.36
CA ILE A 34 -24.17 -14.46 -2.62
C ILE A 34 -25.31 -14.30 -3.63
N LYS A 35 -26.19 -15.31 -3.74
CA LYS A 35 -27.39 -15.23 -4.59
C LYS A 35 -28.41 -14.22 -4.07
N HIS A 36 -28.49 -14.03 -2.75
CA HIS A 36 -29.38 -13.05 -2.13
C HIS A 36 -28.91 -11.60 -2.34
N PHE A 37 -27.59 -11.37 -2.33
CA PHE A 37 -26.97 -10.06 -2.57
C PHE A 37 -26.83 -9.67 -4.05
N ASN A 38 -27.18 -10.56 -4.98
CA ASN A 38 -27.07 -10.30 -6.42
C ASN A 38 -28.18 -9.36 -6.97
N GLY A 39 -29.01 -8.80 -6.10
CA GLY A 39 -29.81 -7.60 -6.35
C GLY A 39 -29.55 -6.63 -5.20
N ASP A 40 -29.37 -5.34 -5.48
CA ASP A 40 -28.96 -4.23 -4.59
C ASP A 40 -29.86 -4.02 -3.34
N LYS A 41 -30.12 -5.06 -2.56
CA LYS A 41 -30.85 -5.01 -1.32
C LYS A 41 -29.85 -4.72 -0.20
N LYS A 42 -30.09 -3.60 0.49
CA LYS A 42 -29.38 -3.25 1.72
C LYS A 42 -29.49 -4.43 2.70
N VAL A 43 -28.36 -4.81 3.28
CA VAL A 43 -28.34 -5.84 4.30
C VAL A 43 -28.85 -5.21 5.59
N ASN A 44 -30.13 -5.41 5.91
CA ASN A 44 -30.65 -5.02 7.23
C ASN A 44 -30.01 -5.94 8.27
N THR A 45 -28.82 -5.56 8.75
CA THR A 45 -28.16 -6.22 9.86
C THR A 45 -28.39 -5.36 11.09
N HIS A 46 -29.40 -5.74 11.85
CA HIS A 46 -29.51 -5.32 13.24
C HIS A 46 -28.36 -5.97 13.99
N VAL A 47 -27.31 -5.20 14.29
CA VAL A 47 -26.11 -5.65 15.00
C VAL A 47 -26.25 -5.26 16.47
N HIS A 48 -26.50 -6.25 17.32
CA HIS A 48 -26.64 -6.08 18.78
C HIS A 48 -25.42 -6.65 19.51
N ASN A 49 -24.62 -7.50 18.85
CA ASN A 49 -23.45 -8.17 19.41
C ASN A 49 -22.20 -8.12 18.52
N VAL A 50 -21.01 -8.27 19.11
CA VAL A 50 -19.72 -8.37 18.39
C VAL A 50 -19.72 -9.50 17.36
N TRP A 51 -20.42 -10.60 17.64
CA TRP A 51 -20.55 -11.71 16.70
C TRP A 51 -21.40 -11.34 15.47
N GLU A 52 -22.46 -10.58 15.68
CA GLU A 52 -23.31 -10.07 14.59
C GLU A 52 -22.58 -9.00 13.78
N PHE A 53 -21.72 -8.20 14.42
CA PHE A 53 -20.84 -7.26 13.73
C PHE A 53 -19.84 -7.99 12.83
N LEU A 54 -19.17 -9.02 13.36
CA LEU A 54 -18.21 -9.80 12.59
C LEU A 54 -18.89 -10.56 11.44
N ASN A 55 -20.11 -11.06 11.65
CA ASN A 55 -20.92 -11.66 10.60
C ASN A 55 -21.38 -10.63 9.55
N ALA A 56 -21.80 -9.43 9.95
CA ALA A 56 -22.14 -8.34 9.03
C ALA A 56 -20.93 -7.88 8.22
N PHE A 57 -19.76 -7.79 8.85
CA PHE A 57 -18.48 -7.51 8.20
C PHE A 57 -18.13 -8.57 7.14
N PHE A 58 -18.24 -9.85 7.48
CA PHE A 58 -18.02 -10.94 6.50
C PHE A 58 -19.10 -10.96 5.41
N ALA A 59 -20.36 -10.66 5.73
CA ALA A 59 -21.44 -10.55 4.77
C ALA A 59 -21.18 -9.42 3.76
N GLU A 60 -20.64 -8.30 4.20
CA GLU A 60 -20.23 -7.22 3.30
C GLU A 60 -19.03 -7.60 2.44
N ILE A 61 -18.01 -8.29 2.98
CA ILE A 61 -16.93 -8.86 2.16
C ILE A 61 -17.52 -9.76 1.06
N ILE A 62 -18.51 -10.59 1.41
CA ILE A 62 -19.19 -11.49 0.47
C ILE A 62 -19.99 -10.73 -0.58
N LYS A 63 -20.68 -9.64 -0.22
CA LYS A 63 -21.42 -8.77 -1.16
C LYS A 63 -20.49 -8.02 -2.11
N VAL A 64 -19.37 -7.51 -1.59
CA VAL A 64 -18.32 -6.91 -2.43
C VAL A 64 -17.81 -7.95 -3.41
N MET A 65 -17.49 -9.16 -2.96
CA MET A 65 -17.07 -10.26 -3.81
C MET A 65 -18.15 -10.72 -4.81
N SER A 66 -19.44 -10.76 -4.42
CA SER A 66 -20.54 -11.22 -5.27
C SER A 66 -20.71 -10.36 -6.52
N ARG A 67 -20.49 -9.05 -6.40
CA ARG A 67 -20.51 -8.13 -7.55
C ARG A 67 -19.46 -8.45 -8.62
N PHE A 68 -18.28 -8.95 -8.23
CA PHE A 68 -17.23 -9.36 -9.19
C PHE A 68 -17.46 -10.75 -9.76
N ILE A 69 -18.03 -11.63 -8.94
CA ILE A 69 -18.34 -13.00 -9.30
C ILE A 69 -19.51 -13.07 -10.31
N GLY A 70 -20.45 -12.11 -10.22
CA GLY A 70 -21.64 -12.03 -11.07
C GLY A 70 -22.61 -13.19 -10.85
N CYS A 71 -23.37 -13.56 -11.88
CA CYS A 71 -24.42 -14.60 -11.78
C CYS A 71 -23.91 -16.05 -11.64
N PHE A 72 -22.59 -16.29 -11.69
CA PHE A 72 -22.01 -17.65 -11.72
C PHE A 72 -21.04 -17.94 -10.55
N PRO A 73 -21.49 -17.90 -9.29
CA PRO A 73 -20.62 -18.04 -8.13
C PRO A 73 -19.90 -19.37 -7.98
N ILE A 74 -20.51 -20.44 -8.46
CA ILE A 74 -19.88 -21.77 -8.44
C ILE A 74 -18.69 -21.81 -9.42
N ILE A 75 -18.87 -21.28 -10.63
CA ILE A 75 -17.81 -21.28 -11.66
C ILE A 75 -16.64 -20.41 -11.21
N SER A 76 -16.92 -19.20 -10.70
CA SER A 76 -15.89 -18.30 -10.19
C SER A 76 -15.12 -18.90 -9.03
N ALA A 77 -15.79 -19.60 -8.10
CA ALA A 77 -15.11 -20.29 -7.00
C ALA A 77 -14.17 -21.39 -7.49
N ILE A 78 -14.60 -22.21 -8.45
CA ILE A 78 -13.77 -23.27 -9.04
C ILE A 78 -12.54 -22.67 -9.72
N ILE A 79 -12.71 -21.59 -10.49
CA ILE A 79 -11.60 -20.89 -11.16
C ILE A 79 -10.60 -20.34 -10.13
N ILE A 80 -11.08 -19.71 -9.06
CA ILE A 80 -10.23 -19.15 -8.00
C ILE A 80 -9.46 -20.26 -7.26
N ILE A 81 -10.12 -21.39 -6.98
CA ILE A 81 -9.46 -22.55 -6.34
C ILE A 81 -8.38 -23.12 -7.27
N MET A 82 -8.69 -23.33 -8.55
CA MET A 82 -7.70 -23.81 -9.53
C MET A 82 -6.53 -22.84 -9.67
N PHE A 83 -6.79 -21.53 -9.66
CA PHE A 83 -5.76 -20.50 -9.65
C PHE A 83 -4.87 -20.58 -8.40
N GLY A 84 -5.47 -20.79 -7.23
CA GLY A 84 -4.73 -21.00 -5.99
C GLY A 84 -3.80 -22.22 -6.05
N ILE A 85 -4.30 -23.35 -6.56
CA ILE A 85 -3.51 -24.57 -6.77
C ILE A 85 -2.35 -24.31 -7.74
N LEU A 86 -2.63 -23.63 -8.87
CA LEU A 86 -1.61 -23.27 -9.86
C LEU A 86 -0.47 -22.48 -9.24
N LEU A 87 -0.77 -21.48 -8.41
CA LEU A 87 0.25 -20.69 -7.72
C LEU A 87 1.08 -21.51 -6.73
N MET A 88 0.47 -22.47 -6.03
CA MET A 88 1.22 -23.38 -5.16
C MET A 88 2.14 -24.32 -5.98
N LEU A 89 1.69 -24.78 -7.15
CA LEU A 89 2.50 -25.57 -8.08
C LEU A 89 3.66 -24.76 -8.68
N LEU A 90 3.45 -23.49 -8.99
CA LEU A 90 4.51 -22.59 -9.43
C LEU A 90 5.54 -22.37 -8.32
N GLY A 91 5.10 -22.18 -7.07
CA GLY A 91 6.00 -22.11 -5.91
C GLY A 91 6.82 -23.38 -5.72
N HIS A 92 6.21 -24.56 -5.92
CA HIS A 92 6.92 -25.84 -5.91
C HIS A 92 7.90 -26.00 -7.09
N THR A 93 7.54 -25.47 -8.27
CA THR A 93 8.40 -25.50 -9.46
C THR A 93 9.63 -24.62 -9.27
N LEU A 94 9.47 -23.42 -8.73
CA LEU A 94 10.56 -22.52 -8.34
C LEU A 94 11.53 -23.17 -7.33
N PHE A 95 11.02 -24.04 -6.44
CA PHE A 95 11.87 -24.80 -5.53
C PHE A 95 12.75 -25.85 -6.25
N ARG A 96 12.29 -26.39 -7.39
CA ARG A 96 12.93 -27.51 -8.08
C ARG A 96 13.82 -27.11 -9.25
N THR A 97 13.54 -26.01 -9.94
CA THR A 97 14.26 -25.64 -11.17
C THR A 97 14.25 -24.14 -11.43
N ILE A 98 15.32 -23.65 -12.05
CA ILE A 98 15.54 -22.24 -12.47
C ILE A 98 15.14 -22.03 -13.94
N LYS A 99 14.86 -23.12 -14.68
CA LYS A 99 14.66 -23.10 -16.15
C LYS A 99 13.49 -22.21 -16.60
N TYR A 100 12.48 -22.03 -15.75
CA TYR A 100 11.24 -21.32 -16.08
C TYR A 100 11.14 -19.94 -15.40
N ASP A 101 12.19 -19.46 -14.75
CA ASP A 101 12.17 -18.22 -13.97
C ASP A 101 11.68 -17.00 -14.77
N TYR A 102 12.03 -16.92 -16.06
CA TYR A 102 11.58 -15.84 -16.94
C TYR A 102 10.07 -15.86 -17.16
N ASP A 103 9.51 -17.00 -17.58
CA ASP A 103 8.07 -17.13 -17.85
C ASP A 103 7.25 -16.95 -16.57
N ILE A 104 7.74 -17.51 -15.45
CA ILE A 104 7.12 -17.36 -14.13
C ILE A 104 7.17 -15.90 -13.67
N SER A 105 8.26 -15.18 -13.94
CA SER A 105 8.36 -13.75 -13.61
C SER A 105 7.29 -12.92 -14.34
N ILE A 106 7.11 -13.13 -15.65
CA ILE A 106 6.11 -12.41 -16.45
C ILE A 106 4.71 -12.73 -15.94
N PHE A 107 4.44 -13.99 -15.58
CA PHE A 107 3.17 -14.40 -15.00
C PHE A 107 2.86 -13.63 -13.70
N PHE A 108 3.83 -13.49 -12.79
CA PHE A 108 3.67 -12.70 -11.57
C PHE A 108 3.47 -11.21 -11.83
N LEU A 109 4.09 -10.64 -12.87
CA LEU A 109 3.84 -9.25 -13.28
C LEU A 109 2.39 -9.05 -13.72
N VAL A 110 1.87 -9.95 -14.57
CA VAL A 110 0.48 -9.90 -15.04
C VAL A 110 -0.50 -10.00 -13.88
N ILE A 111 -0.25 -10.91 -12.93
CA ILE A 111 -1.06 -11.03 -11.71
C ILE A 111 -0.99 -9.76 -10.86
N GLY A 112 0.20 -9.19 -10.67
CA GLY A 112 0.35 -7.94 -9.92
C GLY A 112 -0.46 -6.78 -10.51
N ILE A 113 -0.44 -6.64 -11.84
CA ILE A 113 -1.25 -5.65 -12.57
C ILE A 113 -2.74 -5.95 -12.42
N MET A 114 -3.14 -7.22 -12.55
CA MET A 114 -4.53 -7.65 -12.38
C MET A 114 -5.04 -7.32 -10.97
N TYR A 115 -4.29 -7.64 -9.91
CA TYR A 115 -4.65 -7.28 -8.54
C TYR A 115 -4.76 -5.77 -8.35
N PHE A 116 -3.89 -4.98 -8.97
CA PHE A 116 -4.00 -3.53 -8.93
C PHE A 116 -5.27 -3.02 -9.62
N ILE A 117 -5.62 -3.53 -10.80
CA ILE A 117 -6.84 -3.15 -11.52
C ILE A 117 -8.08 -3.50 -10.71
N ILE A 118 -8.14 -4.72 -10.16
CA ILE A 118 -9.26 -5.16 -9.30
C ILE A 118 -9.37 -4.23 -8.09
N THR A 119 -8.25 -3.93 -7.42
CA THR A 119 -8.21 -3.00 -6.29
C THR A 119 -8.76 -1.62 -6.67
N LEU A 120 -8.35 -1.07 -7.83
CA LEU A 120 -8.81 0.23 -8.30
C LEU A 120 -10.30 0.25 -8.66
N LEU A 121 -10.81 -0.82 -9.27
CA LEU A 121 -12.24 -0.97 -9.56
C LEU A 121 -13.06 -0.99 -8.28
N LEU A 122 -12.62 -1.72 -7.26
CA LEU A 122 -13.30 -1.74 -5.99
C LEU A 122 -13.22 -0.40 -5.26
N MET A 123 -12.05 0.24 -5.28
CA MET A 123 -11.85 1.57 -4.69
C MET A 123 -12.82 2.58 -5.29
N THR A 124 -13.18 2.43 -6.57
CA THR A 124 -14.16 3.29 -7.23
C THR A 124 -15.56 3.16 -6.63
N GLN A 125 -15.91 2.03 -6.00
CA GLN A 125 -17.21 1.87 -5.34
C GLN A 125 -17.33 2.76 -4.10
N VAL A 126 -16.26 2.82 -3.29
CA VAL A 126 -16.25 3.57 -2.03
C VAL A 126 -15.78 5.01 -2.22
N TYR A 127 -14.66 5.20 -2.92
CA TYR A 127 -14.04 6.50 -3.14
C TYR A 127 -14.52 7.22 -4.41
N GLY A 128 -15.40 6.60 -5.20
CA GLY A 128 -15.87 7.15 -6.47
C GLY A 128 -14.74 7.26 -7.51
N PHE A 129 -14.95 8.12 -8.51
CA PHE A 129 -13.98 8.37 -9.59
C PHE A 129 -12.58 8.77 -9.09
N PHE A 130 -12.47 9.36 -7.90
CA PHE A 130 -11.21 9.79 -7.31
C PHE A 130 -10.26 8.63 -6.92
N ALA A 131 -10.74 7.39 -6.91
CA ALA A 131 -9.89 6.20 -6.79
C ALA A 131 -8.79 6.14 -7.86
N ILE A 132 -9.02 6.71 -9.05
CA ILE A 132 -8.04 6.77 -10.16
C ILE A 132 -6.74 7.48 -9.77
N VAL A 133 -6.79 8.38 -8.78
CA VAL A 133 -5.60 9.09 -8.28
C VAL A 133 -4.55 8.12 -7.73
N PHE A 134 -4.91 6.89 -7.35
CA PHE A 134 -3.97 5.85 -6.91
C PHE A 134 -3.12 5.23 -8.03
N ILE A 135 -3.39 5.53 -9.30
CA ILE A 135 -2.50 5.15 -10.41
C ILE A 135 -1.14 5.84 -10.28
N ILE A 136 -1.12 7.10 -9.85
CA ILE A 136 0.10 7.89 -9.71
C ILE A 136 1.09 7.25 -8.72
N PRO A 137 0.72 7.00 -7.44
CA PRO A 137 1.64 6.35 -6.50
C PRO A 137 1.99 4.92 -6.92
N PHE A 138 1.09 4.19 -7.60
CA PHE A 138 1.42 2.88 -8.14
C PHE A 138 2.54 2.92 -9.18
N ILE A 139 2.48 3.84 -10.14
CA ILE A 139 3.54 4.04 -11.14
C ILE A 139 4.85 4.44 -10.47
N VAL A 140 4.81 5.36 -9.50
CA VAL A 140 6.01 5.79 -8.75
C VAL A 140 6.60 4.64 -7.96
N HIS A 141 5.76 3.82 -7.31
CA HIS A 141 6.19 2.66 -6.54
C HIS A 141 6.81 1.59 -7.46
N ILE A 142 6.14 1.18 -8.53
CA ILE A 142 6.70 0.23 -9.50
C ILE A 142 8.00 0.77 -10.10
N GLY A 143 8.02 2.05 -10.49
CA GLY A 143 9.21 2.71 -11.00
C GLY A 143 10.38 2.63 -10.01
N TYR A 144 10.12 2.90 -8.73
CA TYR A 144 11.14 2.74 -7.70
C TYR A 144 11.65 1.31 -7.60
N ILE A 145 10.78 0.31 -7.57
CA ILE A 145 11.24 -1.07 -7.36
C ILE A 145 11.98 -1.60 -8.61
N VAL A 146 11.50 -1.29 -9.82
CA VAL A 146 12.14 -1.68 -11.09
C VAL A 146 13.52 -1.04 -11.24
N TYR A 147 13.66 0.25 -10.93
CA TYR A 147 14.92 0.99 -11.09
C TYR A 147 15.75 1.07 -9.80
N LYS A 148 15.41 0.32 -8.75
CA LYS A 148 16.04 0.42 -7.42
C LYS A 148 17.57 0.27 -7.46
N ASP A 149 18.06 -0.63 -8.31
CA ASP A 149 19.49 -0.90 -8.45
C ASP A 149 20.21 0.16 -9.31
N GLU A 150 19.50 0.89 -10.19
CA GLU A 150 20.05 2.01 -10.98
C GLU A 150 19.94 3.37 -10.26
N LEU A 151 19.06 3.47 -9.26
CA LEU A 151 18.80 4.69 -8.50
C LEU A 151 19.95 4.99 -7.52
N ASN A 152 20.36 6.26 -7.48
CA ASN A 152 21.47 6.73 -6.64
C ASN A 152 21.26 6.34 -5.17
N HIS A 153 22.14 5.48 -4.65
CA HIS A 153 22.06 4.96 -3.29
C HIS A 153 22.18 6.04 -2.21
N ASN A 154 22.86 7.15 -2.49
CA ASN A 154 23.01 8.25 -1.54
C ASN A 154 21.69 9.01 -1.31
N ASN A 155 20.70 8.84 -2.19
CA ASN A 155 19.39 9.50 -2.12
C ASN A 155 18.25 8.55 -1.75
N ARG A 156 18.53 7.39 -1.13
CA ARG A 156 17.50 6.39 -0.75
C ARG A 156 16.37 6.99 0.09
N LYS A 157 16.71 7.86 1.05
CA LYS A 157 15.71 8.60 1.85
C LYS A 157 14.74 9.39 0.96
N ASN A 158 15.25 10.12 -0.02
CA ASN A 158 14.41 10.91 -0.93
C ASN A 158 13.52 10.01 -1.80
N HIS A 159 14.00 8.85 -2.22
CA HIS A 159 13.18 7.91 -3.00
C HIS A 159 12.00 7.38 -2.17
N TYR A 160 12.24 6.99 -0.92
CA TYR A 160 11.15 6.59 -0.01
C TYR A 160 10.18 7.74 0.27
N MET A 161 10.69 8.96 0.44
CA MET A 161 9.85 10.14 0.63
C MET A 161 8.92 10.40 -0.56
N TRP A 162 9.38 10.23 -1.80
CA TRP A 162 8.51 10.37 -2.98
C TRP A 162 7.38 9.35 -3.03
N ILE A 163 7.67 8.10 -2.66
CA ILE A 163 6.65 7.05 -2.55
C ILE A 163 5.64 7.45 -1.47
N ILE A 164 6.11 7.82 -0.29
CA ILE A 164 5.25 8.21 0.83
C ILE A 164 4.35 9.39 0.43
N VAL A 165 4.94 10.49 -0.05
CA VAL A 165 4.19 11.71 -0.41
C VAL A 165 3.13 11.43 -1.47
N THR A 166 3.43 10.63 -2.49
CA THR A 166 2.45 10.33 -3.55
C THR A 166 1.29 9.49 -3.02
N TYR A 167 1.54 8.46 -2.21
CA TYR A 167 0.46 7.70 -1.56
C TYR A 167 -0.38 8.56 -0.62
N SER A 168 0.27 9.46 0.11
CA SER A 168 -0.39 10.32 1.09
C SER A 168 -1.28 11.38 0.47
N ILE A 169 -0.88 11.97 -0.66
CA ILE A 169 -1.73 12.89 -1.41
C ILE A 169 -2.96 12.15 -1.96
N SER A 170 -2.77 10.96 -2.55
CA SER A 170 -3.88 10.12 -3.00
C SER A 170 -4.82 9.78 -1.85
N TYR A 171 -4.28 9.37 -0.70
CA TYR A 171 -5.06 9.09 0.51
C TYR A 171 -5.88 10.30 0.94
N LEU A 172 -5.26 11.48 1.10
CA LEU A 172 -5.93 12.70 1.53
C LEU A 172 -7.11 13.06 0.60
N ILE A 173 -6.91 13.04 -0.71
CA ILE A 173 -7.97 13.34 -1.69
C ILE A 173 -9.12 12.34 -1.56
N THR A 174 -8.81 11.04 -1.54
CA THR A 174 -9.85 10.01 -1.43
C THR A 174 -10.57 10.01 -0.10
N GLN A 175 -9.91 10.37 0.99
CA GLN A 175 -10.56 10.52 2.29
C GLN A 175 -11.54 11.69 2.28
N ILE A 176 -11.17 12.87 1.81
CA ILE A 176 -12.11 14.01 1.72
C ILE A 176 -13.38 13.61 0.95
N VAL A 177 -13.23 12.88 -0.16
CA VAL A 177 -14.36 12.40 -0.95
C VAL A 177 -15.17 11.36 -0.18
N LEU A 178 -14.51 10.41 0.49
CA LEU A 178 -15.17 9.38 1.29
C LEU A 178 -16.06 10.02 2.37
N TYR A 179 -15.52 10.95 3.16
CA TYR A 179 -16.28 11.61 4.23
C TYR A 179 -17.48 12.38 3.66
N GLY A 180 -17.33 13.08 2.53
CA GLY A 180 -18.45 13.75 1.88
C GLY A 180 -19.56 12.78 1.40
N ARG A 181 -19.21 11.54 1.05
CA ARG A 181 -20.20 10.51 0.68
C ARG A 181 -20.88 9.86 1.88
N ILE A 182 -20.16 9.75 3.01
CA ILE A 182 -20.76 9.33 4.29
C ILE A 182 -21.79 10.37 4.73
N ASP A 183 -21.44 11.65 4.69
CA ASP A 183 -22.35 12.75 5.08
C ASP A 183 -23.60 12.79 4.19
N ALA A 184 -23.46 12.41 2.91
CA ALA A 184 -24.58 12.27 1.98
C ALA A 184 -25.43 11.00 2.20
N ASN A 185 -25.11 10.16 3.21
CA ASN A 185 -25.73 8.85 3.48
C ASN A 185 -25.71 7.90 2.27
N GLU A 186 -24.75 8.06 1.36
CA GLU A 186 -24.60 7.19 0.19
C GLU A 186 -23.97 5.84 0.55
N ILE A 187 -23.17 5.80 1.64
CA ILE A 187 -22.37 4.66 2.06
C ILE A 187 -22.48 4.49 3.58
N GLU A 188 -22.68 3.26 4.06
CA GLU A 188 -22.66 2.96 5.48
C GLU A 188 -21.23 2.77 6.00
N SER A 189 -20.96 3.18 7.24
CA SER A 189 -19.63 3.08 7.87
C SER A 189 -19.07 1.65 7.90
N ILE A 190 -19.94 0.64 7.96
CA ILE A 190 -19.53 -0.78 7.94
C ILE A 190 -18.97 -1.21 6.57
N ASP A 191 -19.54 -0.66 5.48
CA ASP A 191 -19.08 -0.90 4.11
C ASP A 191 -17.64 -0.39 3.93
N ILE A 192 -17.29 0.70 4.62
CA ILE A 192 -15.95 1.29 4.54
C ILE A 192 -14.91 0.38 5.16
N LEU A 193 -15.19 -0.21 6.33
CA LEU A 193 -14.25 -1.06 7.03
C LEU A 193 -14.00 -2.37 6.27
N SER A 194 -15.06 -3.01 5.77
CA SER A 194 -14.98 -4.25 5.00
C SER A 194 -14.20 -4.03 3.71
N VAL A 195 -14.54 -2.97 2.97
CA VAL A 195 -13.90 -2.62 1.71
C VAL A 195 -12.44 -2.23 1.91
N ASN A 196 -12.11 -1.44 2.93
CA ASN A 196 -10.71 -1.10 3.24
C ASN A 196 -9.88 -2.32 3.65
N THR A 197 -10.47 -3.25 4.41
CA THR A 197 -9.78 -4.50 4.77
C THR A 197 -9.50 -5.33 3.54
N PHE A 198 -10.48 -5.46 2.64
CA PHE A 198 -10.29 -6.15 1.36
C PHE A 198 -9.21 -5.45 0.51
N PHE A 199 -9.13 -4.12 0.52
CA PHE A 199 -8.08 -3.37 -0.17
C PHE A 199 -6.70 -3.64 0.37
N ILE A 200 -6.53 -3.66 1.70
CA ILE A 200 -5.23 -3.96 2.30
C ILE A 200 -4.79 -5.36 1.89
N ILE A 201 -5.68 -6.35 1.93
CA ILE A 201 -5.38 -7.73 1.50
C ILE A 201 -4.96 -7.77 0.03
N MET A 202 -5.77 -7.21 -0.87
CA MET A 202 -5.49 -7.22 -2.31
C MET A 202 -4.23 -6.45 -2.67
N TRP A 203 -3.98 -5.33 -2.00
CA TRP A 203 -2.77 -4.55 -2.16
C TRP A 203 -1.53 -5.35 -1.71
N LEU A 204 -1.59 -6.03 -0.56
CA LEU A 204 -0.50 -6.90 -0.09
C LEU A 204 -0.22 -8.05 -1.07
N LEU A 205 -1.26 -8.71 -1.60
CA LEU A 205 -1.11 -9.75 -2.63
C LEU A 205 -0.47 -9.21 -3.91
N GLY A 206 -0.90 -8.02 -4.35
CA GLY A 206 -0.29 -7.33 -5.50
C GLY A 206 1.19 -7.01 -5.28
N GLN A 207 1.57 -6.52 -4.09
CA GLN A 207 2.97 -6.25 -3.74
C GLN A 207 3.81 -7.53 -3.70
N MET A 208 3.28 -8.62 -3.15
CA MET A 208 3.95 -9.93 -3.15
C MET A 208 4.18 -10.46 -4.58
N ALA A 209 3.20 -10.30 -5.48
CA ALA A 209 3.35 -10.68 -6.88
C ALA A 209 4.41 -9.84 -7.60
N ILE A 210 4.40 -8.51 -7.42
CA ILE A 210 5.41 -7.61 -8.01
C ILE A 210 6.80 -7.95 -7.47
N TRP A 211 6.92 -8.23 -6.18
CA TRP A 211 8.18 -8.65 -5.57
C TRP A 211 8.73 -9.93 -6.18
N ASN A 212 7.88 -10.95 -6.38
CA ASN A 212 8.24 -12.19 -7.05
C ASN A 212 8.75 -11.95 -8.47
N PHE A 213 8.04 -11.13 -9.25
CA PHE A 213 8.50 -10.75 -10.60
C PHE A 213 9.91 -10.16 -10.58
N LEU A 214 10.18 -9.21 -9.68
CA LEU A 214 11.47 -8.52 -9.61
C LEU A 214 12.60 -9.41 -9.12
N PHE A 215 12.32 -10.29 -8.16
CA PHE A 215 13.29 -11.24 -7.66
C PHE A 215 13.72 -12.22 -8.75
N LEU A 216 12.74 -12.83 -9.44
CA LEU A 216 12.98 -13.74 -10.56
C LEU A 216 13.63 -13.03 -11.74
N ARG A 217 13.32 -11.75 -11.99
CA ARG A 217 14.01 -10.98 -13.02
C ARG A 217 15.48 -10.71 -12.69
N ARG A 218 15.81 -10.55 -11.40
CA ARG A 218 17.19 -10.32 -10.94
C ARG A 218 18.04 -11.58 -10.97
N SER A 219 17.43 -12.77 -10.85
CA SER A 219 18.14 -14.04 -10.96
C SER A 219 18.46 -14.45 -12.40
N LEU A 220 17.90 -13.76 -13.40
CA LEU A 220 18.12 -14.05 -14.81
C LEU A 220 19.37 -13.31 -15.35
N PRO A 221 20.31 -14.01 -16.01
CA PRO A 221 21.44 -13.38 -16.69
C PRO A 221 20.95 -12.41 -17.78
N LEU A 222 21.46 -11.18 -17.76
CA LEU A 222 20.97 -10.07 -18.59
C LEU A 222 21.55 -10.07 -20.02
N THR A 223 22.51 -10.96 -20.31
CA THR A 223 23.25 -11.00 -21.57
C THR A 223 23.22 -12.39 -22.18
N LYS A 224 22.95 -12.48 -23.49
CA LYS A 224 22.94 -13.75 -24.25
C LYS A 224 24.29 -14.49 -24.18
N GLU A 225 25.39 -13.76 -23.96
CA GLU A 225 26.73 -14.33 -23.72
C GLU A 225 26.85 -15.11 -22.40
N GLU A 226 26.05 -14.79 -21.37
CA GLU A 226 26.07 -15.51 -20.09
C GLU A 226 25.15 -16.75 -20.09
N LEU A 227 24.26 -16.87 -21.08
CA LEU A 227 23.34 -18.00 -21.25
C LEU A 227 23.97 -19.21 -21.95
N GLY A 228 25.24 -19.12 -22.39
CA GLY A 228 25.91 -20.20 -23.11
C GLY A 228 25.23 -20.57 -24.43
N GLU A 229 24.39 -19.68 -24.97
CA GLU A 229 23.94 -19.76 -26.36
C GLU A 229 25.06 -19.14 -27.22
N GLU A 230 26.12 -19.92 -27.42
CA GLU A 230 26.95 -19.76 -28.63
C GLU A 230 26.00 -19.65 -29.82
N GLU A 231 26.30 -18.72 -30.73
CA GLU A 231 25.58 -18.58 -31.99
C GLU A 231 25.30 -19.97 -32.56
N PRO A 232 24.09 -20.26 -33.06
CA PRO A 232 23.86 -21.57 -33.65
C PRO A 232 24.76 -21.69 -34.87
N GLU A 233 25.90 -22.37 -34.72
CA GLU A 233 26.59 -22.97 -35.84
C GLU A 233 25.52 -23.74 -36.61
N LEU A 234 25.46 -23.45 -37.90
CA LEU A 234 24.43 -23.87 -38.85
C LEU A 234 24.24 -25.40 -38.84
N SER A 235 23.45 -25.88 -37.88
CA SER A 235 23.04 -27.27 -37.78
C SER A 235 21.92 -27.52 -38.77
N ARG A 236 22.21 -28.32 -39.81
CA ARG A 236 21.28 -28.77 -40.87
C ARG A 236 20.26 -29.79 -40.36
N THR A 237 19.80 -29.69 -39.11
CA THR A 237 18.80 -30.59 -38.52
C THR A 237 17.76 -29.81 -37.71
N ASN A 238 17.00 -28.95 -38.37
CA ASN A 238 15.67 -28.56 -37.87
C ASN A 238 14.77 -28.16 -39.05
N LYS A 239 14.47 -29.16 -39.88
CA LYS A 239 13.44 -29.06 -40.90
C LYS A 239 12.16 -29.64 -40.32
N GLY A 240 11.37 -28.77 -39.70
CA GLY A 240 10.00 -29.06 -39.30
C GLY A 240 9.75 -29.00 -37.80
N ASN A 241 9.35 -27.82 -37.31
CA ASN A 241 8.03 -27.64 -36.69
C ASN A 241 7.85 -26.23 -36.08
N VAL A 242 6.67 -25.68 -36.37
CA VAL A 242 5.99 -24.51 -35.81
C VAL A 242 6.47 -23.12 -36.27
N SER A 243 5.50 -22.36 -36.78
CA SER A 243 5.61 -21.12 -37.53
C SER A 243 6.37 -20.00 -36.80
N ASN A 244 7.43 -19.52 -37.46
CA ASN A 244 8.28 -18.42 -37.02
C ASN A 244 7.57 -17.06 -36.90
N GLN A 245 6.36 -16.89 -37.44
CA GLN A 245 5.72 -15.56 -37.51
C GLN A 245 5.30 -15.03 -36.14
N THR A 246 4.77 -15.84 -35.23
CA THR A 246 4.34 -15.39 -33.90
C THR A 246 5.54 -15.11 -32.99
N LYS A 247 6.58 -15.95 -33.05
CA LYS A 247 7.85 -15.72 -32.34
C LYS A 247 8.57 -14.47 -32.86
N VAL A 248 8.57 -14.23 -34.18
CA VAL A 248 9.14 -13.02 -34.78
C VAL A 248 8.33 -11.77 -34.42
N HIS A 249 7.00 -11.84 -34.38
CA HIS A 249 6.16 -10.73 -33.92
C HIS A 249 6.37 -10.41 -32.44
N LEU A 250 6.51 -11.43 -31.57
CA LEU A 250 6.88 -11.26 -30.17
C LEU A 250 8.28 -10.67 -30.03
N LYS A 251 9.25 -11.11 -30.84
CA LYS A 251 10.61 -10.57 -30.89
C LYS A 251 10.64 -9.10 -31.36
N GLN A 252 9.83 -8.75 -32.37
CA GLN A 252 9.70 -7.37 -32.86
C GLN A 252 8.97 -6.46 -31.87
N LEU A 253 7.96 -6.97 -31.15
CA LEU A 253 7.34 -6.24 -30.03
C LEU A 253 8.34 -6.05 -28.88
N GLN A 254 9.16 -7.05 -28.59
CA GLN A 254 10.21 -7.02 -27.57
C GLN A 254 11.33 -6.02 -27.92
N ASP A 255 11.81 -6.03 -29.16
CA ASP A 255 12.80 -5.08 -29.67
C ASP A 255 12.22 -3.67 -29.69
N LYS A 256 10.96 -3.49 -30.10
CA LYS A 256 10.27 -2.19 -29.96
C LYS A 256 10.12 -1.75 -28.52
N THR A 257 9.81 -2.64 -27.57
CA THR A 257 9.61 -2.26 -26.15
C THR A 257 10.94 -1.90 -25.48
N THR A 258 12.02 -2.61 -25.81
CA THR A 258 13.39 -2.30 -25.34
C THR A 258 13.98 -1.08 -26.03
N GLU A 259 13.69 -0.87 -27.31
CA GLU A 259 14.05 0.35 -28.03
C GLU A 259 13.25 1.54 -27.52
N TYR A 260 11.95 1.41 -27.25
CA TYR A 260 11.15 2.46 -26.61
C TYR A 260 11.67 2.78 -25.20
N ALA A 261 12.04 1.77 -24.41
CA ALA A 261 12.68 1.96 -23.10
C ALA A 261 14.05 2.66 -23.23
N ARG A 262 14.89 2.30 -24.21
CA ARG A 262 16.16 3.00 -24.52
C ARG A 262 15.96 4.40 -25.07
N LYS A 263 14.92 4.62 -25.89
CA LYS A 263 14.61 5.90 -26.53
C LYS A 263 14.02 6.85 -25.50
N THR A 264 13.18 6.39 -24.57
CA THR A 264 12.82 7.16 -23.35
C THR A 264 14.02 7.39 -22.44
N ARG A 265 14.97 6.45 -22.34
CA ARG A 265 16.26 6.61 -21.63
C ARG A 265 17.16 7.72 -22.20
N ARG A 266 17.07 7.98 -23.52
CA ARG A 266 17.79 9.07 -24.22
C ARG A 266 16.95 10.32 -24.45
N SER A 267 15.62 10.23 -24.48
CA SER A 267 14.72 11.35 -24.81
C SER A 267 14.12 12.04 -23.58
N VAL A 268 14.20 11.42 -22.40
CA VAL A 268 14.15 12.19 -21.15
C VAL A 268 15.49 12.89 -21.03
N ASP A 269 15.51 14.10 -21.57
CA ASP A 269 16.61 15.05 -21.52
C ASP A 269 16.89 15.36 -20.04
N LEU A 270 17.65 14.47 -19.37
CA LEU A 270 17.93 14.46 -17.93
C LEU A 270 18.55 15.79 -17.51
N ASP A 271 19.28 16.44 -18.41
CA ASP A 271 19.89 17.75 -18.18
C ASP A 271 18.84 18.87 -18.25
N LYS A 272 17.82 18.75 -19.09
CA LYS A 272 16.67 19.67 -19.12
C LYS A 272 15.77 19.51 -17.89
N MET A 273 15.58 18.28 -17.42
CA MET A 273 14.87 17.96 -16.16
C MET A 273 15.65 18.47 -14.94
N ARG A 274 16.98 18.26 -14.89
CA ARG A 274 17.87 18.80 -13.86
C ARG A 274 17.86 20.33 -13.87
N ALA A 275 17.98 20.97 -15.03
CA ALA A 275 17.92 22.42 -15.15
C ALA A 275 16.57 23.00 -14.72
N LYS A 276 15.44 22.33 -15.01
CA LYS A 276 14.12 22.73 -14.49
C LYS A 276 14.02 22.59 -12.97
N ARG A 277 14.53 21.48 -12.41
CA ARG A 277 14.58 21.24 -10.97
C ARG A 277 15.46 22.27 -10.27
N ASP A 278 16.62 22.58 -10.83
CA ASP A 278 17.58 23.51 -10.25
C ASP A 278 17.04 24.95 -10.34
N LYS A 279 16.40 25.35 -11.45
CA LYS A 279 15.64 26.61 -11.54
C LYS A 279 14.51 26.69 -10.52
N PHE A 280 13.78 25.61 -10.29
CA PHE A 280 12.72 25.57 -9.28
C PHE A 280 13.28 25.65 -7.87
N LYS A 281 14.37 24.92 -7.59
CA LYS A 281 15.08 24.94 -6.31
C LYS A 281 15.62 26.33 -6.01
N ASP A 282 16.22 27.01 -6.99
CA ASP A 282 16.72 28.37 -6.83
C ASP A 282 15.58 29.38 -6.66
N LYS A 283 14.46 29.19 -7.37
CA LYS A 283 13.27 30.04 -7.19
C LYS A 283 12.67 29.88 -5.79
N VAL A 284 12.58 28.65 -5.28
CA VAL A 284 12.10 28.37 -3.92
C VAL A 284 13.10 28.85 -2.87
N LYS A 285 14.41 28.67 -3.11
CA LYS A 285 15.48 29.15 -2.23
C LYS A 285 15.49 30.68 -2.15
N ASN A 286 15.23 31.38 -3.24
CA ASN A 286 15.15 32.84 -3.25
C ASN A 286 13.83 33.38 -2.63
N ILE A 287 12.76 32.57 -2.59
CA ILE A 287 11.51 32.91 -1.90
C ILE A 287 11.61 32.62 -0.40
N VAL A 288 12.40 31.61 -0.02
CA VAL A 288 12.59 31.13 1.36
C VAL A 288 14.09 31.22 1.71
N ASP A 289 14.70 32.39 1.52
CA ASP A 289 16.07 32.62 1.99
C ASP A 289 16.02 33.03 3.46
N ILE A 290 15.67 32.06 4.32
CA ILE A 290 15.86 32.20 5.76
C ILE A 290 17.30 31.79 6.02
N GLN A 291 18.22 32.76 6.03
CA GLN A 291 19.59 32.52 6.46
C GLN A 291 19.56 32.10 7.94
N GLU A 292 20.45 31.20 8.37
CA GLU A 292 20.51 30.74 9.78
C GLU A 292 20.74 31.89 10.78
N ASP A 293 21.12 33.07 10.28
CA ASP A 293 21.29 34.32 11.03
C ASP A 293 20.00 35.15 11.19
N ASP A 294 18.95 34.90 10.40
CA ASP A 294 17.63 35.58 10.52
C ASP A 294 16.69 34.88 11.52
N ILE A 295 17.10 33.74 12.08
CA ILE A 295 16.32 33.01 13.09
C ILE A 295 16.59 33.69 14.45
N PRO A 296 15.58 34.30 15.10
CA PRO A 296 15.75 34.94 16.39
C PRO A 296 16.37 33.99 17.43
N HIS A 297 17.22 34.50 18.32
CA HIS A 297 17.95 33.68 19.31
C HIS A 297 17.07 32.77 20.18
N TRP A 298 15.79 33.12 20.38
CA TRP A 298 14.81 32.30 21.11
C TRP A 298 14.29 31.09 20.32
N MET A 299 14.47 31.07 19.01
CA MET A 299 14.07 29.99 18.10
C MET A 299 15.28 29.10 17.69
N LYS A 300 16.50 29.47 18.09
CA LYS A 300 17.70 28.62 17.95
C LYS A 300 17.59 27.42 18.90
N LYS A 301 17.78 26.21 18.35
CA LYS A 301 17.72 24.95 19.11
C LYS A 301 18.65 25.01 20.33
N PRO A 302 18.14 24.84 21.57
CA PRO A 302 19.01 24.69 22.73
C PRO A 302 19.93 23.49 22.53
N LYS A 303 21.25 23.68 22.64
CA LYS A 303 22.26 22.62 22.47
C LYS A 303 22.05 21.38 23.37
N TRP A 304 21.19 21.52 24.38
CA TRP A 304 20.95 20.60 25.48
C TRP A 304 19.80 19.62 25.16
N ILE A 305 18.94 19.98 24.20
CA ILE A 305 17.82 19.14 23.77
C ILE A 305 18.28 18.28 22.59
N LYS A 306 18.64 17.02 22.89
CA LYS A 306 18.90 16.04 21.83
C LYS A 306 17.59 15.76 21.05
N PRO A 307 17.63 15.66 19.71
CA PRO A 307 16.43 15.41 18.91
C PRO A 307 15.69 14.13 19.34
N MET A 308 16.43 13.13 19.82
CA MET A 308 15.91 11.92 20.46
C MET A 308 14.88 12.20 21.56
N TYR A 309 15.23 13.05 22.52
CA TYR A 309 14.35 13.32 23.66
C TYR A 309 13.07 14.04 23.23
N VAL A 310 13.14 14.90 22.21
CA VAL A 310 11.97 15.58 21.65
C VAL A 310 11.07 14.60 20.91
N GLN A 311 11.63 13.75 20.05
CA GLN A 311 10.85 12.76 19.31
C GLN A 311 10.16 11.77 20.25
N LEU A 312 10.86 11.30 21.29
CA LEU A 312 10.28 10.41 22.30
C LEU A 312 9.22 11.12 23.13
N PHE A 313 9.46 12.36 23.56
CA PHE A 313 8.47 13.14 24.30
C PHE A 313 7.20 13.36 23.47
N CYS A 314 7.33 13.79 22.21
CA CYS A 314 6.20 13.93 21.29
C CYS A 314 5.48 12.60 21.08
N GLY A 315 6.21 11.48 20.92
CA GLY A 315 5.62 10.15 20.82
C GLY A 315 4.81 9.75 22.06
N VAL A 316 5.35 10.02 23.27
CA VAL A 316 4.66 9.74 24.55
C VAL A 316 3.42 10.62 24.71
N VAL A 317 3.48 11.90 24.34
CA VAL A 317 2.32 12.81 24.37
C VAL A 317 1.22 12.30 23.45
N ILE A 318 1.56 11.88 22.23
CA ILE A 318 0.60 11.29 21.28
C ILE A 318 0.01 9.99 21.86
N LEU A 319 0.84 9.13 22.44
CA LEU A 319 0.38 7.89 23.07
C LEU A 319 -0.59 8.15 24.23
N PHE A 320 -0.29 9.14 25.07
CA PHE A 320 -1.13 9.51 26.20
C PHE A 320 -2.52 9.95 25.76
N PHE A 321 -2.62 10.85 24.78
CA PHE A 321 -3.91 11.29 24.25
C PHE A 321 -4.66 10.19 23.51
N ALA A 322 -3.97 9.38 22.72
CA ALA A 322 -4.57 8.21 22.09
C ALA A 322 -5.12 7.22 23.13
N PHE A 323 -4.40 6.98 24.22
CA PHE A 323 -4.83 6.08 25.28
C PHE A 323 -6.02 6.63 26.08
N LEU A 324 -6.03 7.93 26.39
CA LEU A 324 -7.17 8.57 27.04
C LEU A 324 -8.44 8.44 26.19
N GLU A 325 -8.34 8.72 24.89
CA GLU A 325 -9.45 8.60 23.96
C GLU A 325 -9.92 7.14 23.83
N PHE A 326 -8.98 6.19 23.79
CA PHE A 326 -9.29 4.78 23.81
C PHE A 326 -10.06 4.37 25.07
N ASN A 327 -9.61 4.80 26.24
CA ASN A 327 -10.25 4.47 27.50
C ASN A 327 -11.67 5.05 27.60
N ASN A 328 -11.84 6.31 27.19
CA ASN A 328 -13.15 6.97 27.15
C ASN A 328 -14.14 6.25 26.23
N ARG A 329 -13.68 5.84 25.04
CA ARG A 329 -14.51 5.08 24.10
C ARG A 329 -14.77 3.68 24.63
N ASN A 330 -13.77 2.99 25.19
CA ASN A 330 -13.91 1.64 25.74
C ASN A 330 -14.94 1.57 26.88
N SER A 331 -15.07 2.61 27.71
CA SER A 331 -16.16 2.67 28.71
C SER A 331 -17.55 2.68 28.10
N LEU A 332 -17.72 3.30 26.92
CA LEU A 332 -18.98 3.28 26.17
C LEU A 332 -19.24 1.91 25.51
N PHE A 333 -18.18 1.17 25.13
CA PHE A 333 -18.32 -0.21 24.65
C PHE A 333 -18.80 -1.16 25.74
N LEU A 334 -18.33 -0.97 26.98
CA LEU A 334 -18.63 -1.87 28.11
C LEU A 334 -20.02 -1.61 28.72
N SER A 335 -20.66 -0.46 28.45
CA SER A 335 -21.98 -0.12 28.99
C SER A 335 -23.16 -0.82 28.29
N GLY A 336 -22.97 -1.47 27.15
CA GLY A 336 -23.93 -2.42 26.58
C GLY A 336 -25.23 -1.85 25.97
N GLU A 337 -25.44 -0.54 25.98
CA GLU A 337 -26.60 0.12 25.38
C GLU A 337 -26.35 0.42 23.88
N TRP A 338 -26.49 -0.63 23.06
CA TRP A 338 -26.26 -0.57 21.61
C TRP A 338 -27.55 -0.31 20.83
N GLU A 339 -27.65 0.85 20.16
CA GLU A 339 -28.62 1.08 19.08
C GLU A 339 -27.89 1.35 17.74
N LEU A 340 -28.55 1.04 16.61
CA LEU A 340 -28.00 0.98 15.24
C LEU A 340 -27.26 2.23 14.72
N SER A 341 -27.38 3.38 15.38
CA SER A 341 -26.56 4.57 15.06
C SER A 341 -25.08 4.40 15.42
N GLN A 342 -24.69 3.28 16.06
CA GLN A 342 -23.37 3.10 16.66
C GLN A 342 -22.36 2.22 15.88
N THR A 343 -22.65 1.79 14.65
CA THR A 343 -21.64 1.09 13.81
C THR A 343 -20.40 1.96 13.55
N GLN A 344 -20.59 3.28 13.51
CA GLN A 344 -19.52 4.27 13.47
C GLN A 344 -18.58 4.17 14.70
N TYR A 345 -19.12 4.00 15.91
CA TYR A 345 -18.29 3.87 17.12
C TYR A 345 -17.38 2.64 17.04
N VAL A 346 -17.85 1.52 16.47
CA VAL A 346 -17.04 0.31 16.26
C VAL A 346 -15.89 0.58 15.30
N VAL A 347 -16.16 1.26 14.20
CA VAL A 347 -15.12 1.66 13.23
C VAL A 347 -14.10 2.58 13.91
N GLU A 348 -14.55 3.57 14.68
CA GLU A 348 -13.68 4.49 15.42
C GLU A 348 -12.84 3.74 16.47
N TRP A 349 -13.39 2.75 17.15
CA TRP A 349 -12.65 1.93 18.12
C TRP A 349 -11.58 1.05 17.46
N VAL A 350 -11.92 0.34 16.38
CA VAL A 350 -10.96 -0.48 15.63
C VAL A 350 -9.84 0.38 15.06
N THR A 351 -10.17 1.54 14.49
CA THR A 351 -9.17 2.46 13.94
C THR A 351 -8.26 3.06 15.02
N LEU A 352 -8.80 3.35 16.21
CA LEU A 352 -8.03 3.85 17.34
C LEU A 352 -7.07 2.78 17.90
N ILE A 353 -7.50 1.51 17.97
CA ILE A 353 -6.62 0.40 18.35
C ILE A 353 -5.44 0.27 17.37
N LEU A 354 -5.73 0.31 16.07
CA LEU A 354 -4.70 0.26 15.04
C LEU A 354 -3.73 1.44 15.17
N LEU A 355 -4.25 2.64 15.46
CA LEU A 355 -3.45 3.83 15.72
C LEU A 355 -2.52 3.66 16.93
N LEU A 356 -3.02 3.09 18.04
CA LEU A 356 -2.21 2.79 19.23
C LEU A 356 -1.04 1.87 18.90
N PHE A 357 -1.27 0.79 18.12
CA PHE A 357 -0.18 -0.09 17.68
C PHE A 357 0.86 0.66 16.84
N ILE A 358 0.43 1.54 15.93
CA ILE A 358 1.35 2.34 15.10
C ILE A 358 2.18 3.29 15.98
N ILE A 359 1.57 3.94 16.97
CA ILE A 359 2.28 4.83 17.91
C ILE A 359 3.33 4.04 18.72
N ILE A 360 2.95 2.86 19.24
CA ILE A 360 3.88 2.01 19.99
C ILE A 360 5.07 1.59 19.11
N ILE A 361 4.81 1.19 17.86
CA ILE A 361 5.87 0.83 16.92
C ILE A 361 6.75 2.05 16.59
N TYR A 362 6.17 3.24 16.43
CA TYR A 362 6.93 4.48 16.22
C TYR A 362 7.88 4.78 17.39
N ILE A 363 7.40 4.69 18.63
CA ILE A 363 8.22 4.90 19.83
C ILE A 363 9.32 3.84 19.93
N ALA A 364 8.97 2.56 19.73
CA ALA A 364 9.92 1.45 19.80
C ALA A 364 11.02 1.56 18.72
N THR A 365 10.65 1.95 17.50
CA THR A 365 11.60 2.15 16.40
C THR A 365 12.47 3.38 16.60
N THR A 366 11.91 4.46 17.15
CA THR A 366 12.69 5.65 17.57
C THR A 366 13.72 5.27 18.63
N LEU A 367 13.32 4.53 19.66
CA LEU A 367 14.22 4.06 20.70
C LEU A 367 15.32 3.15 20.12
N THR A 368 14.94 2.21 19.26
CA THR A 368 15.88 1.26 18.66
C THR A 368 16.87 1.93 17.71
N TYR A 369 16.43 2.95 16.97
CA TYR A 369 17.29 3.75 16.11
C TYR A 369 18.36 4.46 16.94
N TYR A 370 17.99 5.16 18.00
CA TYR A 370 18.97 5.87 18.82
C TYR A 370 19.85 4.98 19.70
N LEU A 371 19.41 3.76 20.06
CA LEU A 371 20.21 2.83 20.86
C LEU A 371 21.11 1.90 20.02
N ARG A 372 20.73 1.60 18.77
CA ARG A 372 21.36 0.54 17.97
C ARG A 372 21.62 0.94 16.51
N ASP A 373 21.32 2.18 16.12
CA ASP A 373 21.40 2.71 14.74
C ASP A 373 20.71 1.82 13.70
N LYS A 374 19.58 1.21 14.10
CA LYS A 374 18.79 0.30 13.26
C LYS A 374 17.36 0.82 13.06
N PHE A 375 16.76 0.42 11.94
CA PHE A 375 15.35 0.68 11.62
C PHE A 375 14.95 2.15 11.33
N TYR A 376 15.90 3.02 10.94
CA TYR A 376 15.59 4.40 10.53
C TYR A 376 14.45 4.50 9.51
N TYR A 377 14.48 3.70 8.44
CA TYR A 377 13.45 3.73 7.40
C TYR A 377 12.07 3.28 7.89
N LEU A 378 12.02 2.36 8.86
CA LEU A 378 10.76 1.92 9.47
C LEU A 378 10.21 3.02 10.38
N GLN A 379 11.08 3.67 11.16
CA GLN A 379 10.70 4.85 11.94
C GLN A 379 10.17 5.96 11.03
N LEU A 380 10.80 6.20 9.87
CA LEU A 380 10.37 7.21 8.90
C LEU A 380 8.97 6.89 8.38
N PHE A 381 8.74 5.64 7.99
CA PHE A 381 7.44 5.18 7.50
C PHE A 381 6.34 5.31 8.56
N MET A 382 6.59 4.90 9.80
CA MET A 382 5.62 5.02 10.90
C MET A 382 5.33 6.48 11.23
N GLY A 383 6.36 7.33 11.27
CA GLY A 383 6.20 8.78 11.47
C GLY A 383 5.39 9.43 10.35
N SER A 384 5.60 9.04 9.09
CA SER A 384 4.78 9.51 7.98
C SER A 384 3.32 9.09 8.10
N ILE A 385 3.04 7.83 8.46
CA ILE A 385 1.66 7.35 8.66
C ILE A 385 0.94 8.20 9.70
N LEU A 386 1.56 8.42 10.86
CA LEU A 386 0.98 9.23 11.93
C LEU A 386 0.75 10.68 11.48
N PHE A 387 1.74 11.29 10.82
CA PHE A 387 1.63 12.65 10.30
C PHE A 387 0.43 12.79 9.34
N PHE A 388 0.32 11.92 8.35
CA PHE A 388 -0.75 12.00 7.37
C PHE A 388 -2.12 11.64 7.96
N LYS A 389 -2.18 10.70 8.91
CA LYS A 389 -3.43 10.35 9.60
C LYS A 389 -3.98 11.56 10.36
N PHE A 390 -3.17 12.21 11.20
CA PHE A 390 -3.60 13.39 11.94
C PHE A 390 -3.90 14.58 11.03
N LEU A 391 -3.11 14.77 9.97
CA LEU A 391 -3.35 15.83 8.99
C LEU A 391 -4.69 15.63 8.26
N THR A 392 -4.96 14.42 7.80
CA THR A 392 -6.20 14.08 7.10
C THR A 392 -7.41 14.24 8.01
N GLU A 393 -7.35 13.76 9.25
CA GLU A 393 -8.44 13.98 10.22
C GLU A 393 -8.68 15.47 10.47
N PHE A 394 -7.61 16.25 10.62
CA PHE A 394 -7.73 17.69 10.86
C PHE A 394 -8.38 18.40 9.67
N ILE A 395 -7.94 18.08 8.45
CA ILE A 395 -8.52 18.64 7.22
C ILE A 395 -9.98 18.23 7.06
N ASN A 396 -10.31 16.97 7.33
CA ASN A 396 -11.69 16.50 7.24
C ASN A 396 -12.60 17.22 8.24
N ILE A 397 -12.14 17.47 9.48
CA ILE A 397 -12.91 18.26 10.44
C ILE A 397 -13.15 19.68 9.92
N MET A 398 -12.13 20.29 9.30
CA MET A 398 -12.24 21.65 8.76
C MET A 398 -13.19 21.76 7.58
N ILE A 399 -13.34 20.70 6.78
CA ILE A 399 -14.17 20.69 5.56
C ILE A 399 -15.60 20.21 5.86
N HIS A 400 -15.73 19.09 6.57
CA HIS A 400 -16.99 18.35 6.77
C HIS A 400 -17.56 18.48 8.19
N GLY A 401 -16.82 19.12 9.11
CA GLY A 401 -17.24 19.26 10.51
C GLY A 401 -16.89 18.04 11.39
N LEU A 402 -17.50 17.97 12.57
CA LEU A 402 -17.09 17.04 13.65
C LEU A 402 -17.60 15.59 13.52
N LEU A 403 -18.32 15.25 12.45
CA LEU A 403 -19.22 14.09 12.43
C LEU A 403 -18.54 12.72 12.56
N LEU A 404 -17.24 12.58 12.25
CA LEU A 404 -16.52 11.29 12.27
C LEU A 404 -15.07 11.39 12.78
N SER A 405 -14.77 12.40 13.59
CA SER A 405 -13.42 12.55 14.14
C SER A 405 -13.17 11.58 15.29
N ILE A 406 -12.06 10.83 15.20
CA ILE A 406 -11.57 9.99 16.31
C ILE A 406 -11.25 10.85 17.54
N PHE A 407 -10.80 12.09 17.33
CA PHE A 407 -10.35 12.98 18.40
C PHE A 407 -11.16 14.27 18.45
N ILE A 408 -11.32 14.81 19.65
CA ILE A 408 -11.82 16.18 19.83
C ILE A 408 -10.79 17.15 19.20
N THR A 409 -11.25 18.15 18.43
CA THR A 409 -10.41 19.05 17.63
C THR A 409 -9.19 19.65 18.35
N PRO A 410 -9.28 20.11 19.62
CA PRO A 410 -8.11 20.63 20.34
C PRO A 410 -7.05 19.57 20.62
N ILE A 411 -7.45 18.34 20.94
CA ILE A 411 -6.54 17.22 21.17
C ILE A 411 -5.85 16.83 19.86
N LEU A 412 -6.62 16.76 18.77
CA LEU A 412 -6.08 16.49 17.44
C LEU A 412 -5.05 17.53 17.01
N LEU A 413 -5.34 18.81 17.21
CA LEU A 413 -4.42 19.90 16.89
C LEU A 413 -3.11 19.77 17.69
N LEU A 414 -3.18 19.44 18.97
CA LEU A 414 -2.01 19.25 19.82
C LEU A 414 -1.16 18.06 19.33
N MET A 415 -1.80 16.93 19.03
CA MET A 415 -1.10 15.75 18.48
C MET A 415 -0.48 16.04 17.11
N LEU A 416 -1.17 16.80 16.25
CA LEU A 416 -0.67 17.21 14.95
C LEU A 416 0.57 18.11 15.10
N ILE A 417 0.55 19.08 16.01
CA ILE A 417 1.72 19.94 16.30
C ILE A 417 2.88 19.08 16.82
N ALA A 418 2.63 18.18 17.76
CA ALA A 418 3.65 17.27 18.29
C ALA A 418 4.26 16.41 17.16
N MET A 419 3.42 15.90 16.25
CA MET A 419 3.86 15.09 15.13
C MET A 419 4.63 15.91 14.08
N ILE A 420 4.23 17.16 13.79
CA ILE A 420 4.97 18.07 12.90
C ILE A 420 6.39 18.31 13.44
N VAL A 421 6.52 18.58 14.74
CA VAL A 421 7.81 18.80 15.38
C VAL A 421 8.67 17.53 15.30
N ALA A 422 8.13 16.38 15.69
CA ALA A 422 8.85 15.12 15.68
C ALA A 422 9.29 14.71 14.25
N TYR A 423 8.39 14.82 13.28
CA TYR A 423 8.64 14.46 11.89
C TYR A 423 9.63 15.41 11.22
N SER A 424 9.55 16.72 11.48
CA SER A 424 10.52 17.71 10.98
C SER A 424 11.94 17.42 11.46
N LEU A 425 12.10 17.04 12.74
CA LEU A 425 13.40 16.63 13.29
C LEU A 425 13.92 15.37 12.59
N GLN A 426 13.07 14.37 12.42
CA GLN A 426 13.42 13.11 11.74
C GLN A 426 13.82 13.32 10.28
N LEU A 427 13.14 14.24 9.57
CA LEU A 427 13.48 14.61 8.19
C LEU A 427 14.83 15.33 8.07
N ARG A 428 15.33 15.97 9.14
CA ARG A 428 16.66 16.59 9.14
C ARG A 428 17.80 15.62 9.44
N GLU A 429 17.50 14.47 10.05
CA GLU A 429 18.50 13.45 10.35
C GLU A 429 19.03 12.77 9.08
N LYS A 430 20.34 12.51 9.07
CA LYS A 430 20.97 11.71 8.01
C LYS A 430 21.05 10.26 8.50
N PRO A 431 20.51 9.29 7.73
CA PRO A 431 20.54 7.87 8.08
C PRO A 431 21.94 7.25 8.03
#